data_AF-U1LN10-F1
#
_entry.id   AF-U1LN10-F1
#
_cell.length_a   1.000
_cell.length_b   1.000
_cell.length_c   1.000
_cell.angle_alpha   90.00
_cell.angle_beta   90.00
_cell.angle_gamma   90.00
#
_symmetry.space_group_name_H-M   'P 1'
#
loop_
_entity.id
_entity.type
_entity.pdbx_description
1 polymer ?
#
loop_
_entity_poly.entity_id
_entity_poly.type
_entity_poly.pdbx_seq_one_letter_code
_entity_poly.pdbx_strand_id
1 'polypeptide(L)'
;MSSIARSPILTGGLAATVVLVAVAGCATAAPAGSGGPAPSATAAPAAPARPVATGADAQAQLAGLPMPSAAEPVMAIGLALDDGDPILCLGPVMESAPPQCSGPALAGFDWAQLEPVEMEGVRWAQVAMQVTYDAASHTVTQAGELLDLAAITMPAIEYPTGDLDEATIAAVQADLDTLERADVLGHVGMDGLVVLTVTFDDGSMQAALDEVYGNGVVFVESALR
;
A
#
# COMPACT_ATOMS: atom_id res chain seq x y z
N MET A 1 -13.61 4.56 59.75
CA MET A 1 -13.37 6.01 59.65
C MET A 1 -13.44 6.36 58.17
N SER A 2 -14.63 6.34 57.54
CA SER A 2 -15.58 7.46 57.42
C SER A 2 -14.92 8.79 57.05
N SER A 3 -15.03 9.23 55.79
CA SER A 3 -16.06 10.21 55.43
C SER A 3 -16.20 10.35 53.91
N ILE A 4 -17.46 10.22 53.47
CA ILE A 4 -17.97 10.43 52.11
C ILE A 4 -18.39 11.89 52.02
N ALA A 5 -17.99 12.60 50.97
CA ALA A 5 -18.56 13.90 50.63
C ALA A 5 -19.48 13.75 49.40
N ARG A 6 -20.80 13.82 49.65
CA ARG A 6 -21.87 14.04 48.67
C ARG A 6 -22.33 15.49 48.78
N SER A 7 -22.66 16.14 47.66
CA SER A 7 -23.70 17.19 47.52
C SER A 7 -23.70 17.75 46.08
N PRO A 8 -24.77 18.44 45.61
CA PRO A 8 -26.05 17.85 45.26
C PRO A 8 -26.53 18.26 43.84
N ILE A 9 -27.59 17.59 43.41
CA ILE A 9 -28.36 17.82 42.18
C ILE A 9 -29.18 19.11 42.31
N LEU A 10 -29.28 19.89 41.24
CA LEU A 10 -30.31 20.92 41.06
C LEU A 10 -31.05 20.70 39.73
N THR A 11 -32.31 20.32 39.87
CA THR A 11 -33.35 20.16 38.86
C THR A 11 -34.01 21.49 38.51
N GLY A 12 -34.35 21.68 37.23
CA GLY A 12 -35.37 22.62 36.73
C GLY A 12 -35.33 22.62 35.20
N GLY A 13 -36.39 22.41 34.42
CA GLY A 13 -37.83 22.51 34.67
C GLY A 13 -38.43 23.44 33.61
N LEU A 14 -39.10 22.85 32.60
CA LEU A 14 -40.09 23.37 31.63
C LEU A 14 -40.15 24.88 31.29
N ALA A 15 -40.26 25.21 30.00
CA ALA A 15 -41.55 25.60 29.38
C ALA A 15 -41.38 26.08 27.93
N ALA A 16 -42.28 25.63 27.06
CA ALA A 16 -42.47 26.11 25.70
C ALA A 16 -43.13 27.49 25.67
N THR A 17 -42.82 28.33 24.67
CA THR A 17 -43.74 29.38 24.23
C THR A 17 -43.50 29.70 22.75
N VAL A 18 -44.48 29.33 21.93
CA VAL A 18 -44.66 29.79 20.55
C VAL A 18 -45.35 31.15 20.61
N VAL A 19 -44.78 32.16 19.95
CA VAL A 19 -45.44 33.44 19.68
C VAL A 19 -45.25 33.77 18.20
N LEU A 20 -46.33 33.59 17.44
CA LEU A 20 -46.51 34.19 16.11
C LEU A 20 -46.81 35.67 16.28
N VAL A 21 -46.01 36.54 15.66
CA VAL A 21 -46.39 37.92 15.38
C VAL A 21 -46.24 38.15 13.88
N ALA A 22 -47.38 38.31 13.22
CA ALA A 22 -47.48 38.81 11.86
C ALA A 22 -47.47 40.34 11.91
N VAL A 23 -46.48 40.98 11.28
CA VAL A 23 -46.54 42.41 10.96
C VAL A 23 -46.55 42.56 9.45
N ALA A 24 -47.68 43.03 8.94
CA ALA A 24 -47.84 43.49 7.58
C ALA A 24 -47.12 44.84 7.41
N GLY A 25 -46.14 44.90 6.51
CA GLY A 25 -45.50 46.14 6.06
C GLY A 25 -45.61 46.24 4.55
N CYS A 26 -46.34 47.24 4.06
CA CYS A 26 -46.51 47.52 2.64
C CYS A 26 -45.55 48.63 2.18
N ALA A 27 -44.82 48.33 1.10
CA ALA A 27 -44.34 49.19 0.01
C ALA A 27 -43.40 50.40 0.27
N THR A 28 -42.24 50.38 -0.41
CA THR A 28 -42.00 51.25 -1.59
C THR A 28 -40.78 50.76 -2.38
N ALA A 29 -40.93 50.74 -3.70
CA ALA A 29 -40.00 50.15 -4.66
C ALA A 29 -38.81 51.07 -4.98
N ALA A 30 -37.63 50.48 -5.16
CA ALA A 30 -36.50 51.06 -5.88
C ALA A 30 -36.02 50.04 -6.93
N PRO A 31 -35.76 50.42 -8.20
CA PRO A 31 -35.16 49.52 -9.17
C PRO A 31 -33.64 49.62 -9.05
N ALA A 32 -33.01 48.59 -8.50
CA ALA A 32 -31.57 48.40 -8.58
C ALA A 32 -31.29 46.95 -9.01
N GLY A 33 -30.41 46.80 -9.99
CA GLY A 33 -30.27 45.62 -10.85
C GLY A 33 -30.18 44.28 -10.12
N SER A 34 -31.04 43.37 -10.54
CA SER A 34 -31.01 41.94 -10.24
C SER A 34 -29.89 41.25 -11.03
N GLY A 35 -28.68 41.25 -10.50
CA GLY A 35 -27.67 40.21 -10.78
C GLY A 35 -27.73 39.18 -9.67
N GLY A 36 -28.62 38.20 -9.78
CA GLY A 36 -28.72 37.10 -8.79
C GLY A 36 -27.43 36.27 -8.74
N PRO A 37 -27.13 35.58 -7.63
CA PRO A 37 -26.04 34.63 -7.59
C PRO A 37 -26.27 33.59 -8.69
N ALA A 38 -25.23 33.36 -9.51
CA ALA A 38 -25.24 32.32 -10.52
C ALA A 38 -25.64 30.98 -9.88
N PRO A 39 -26.50 30.17 -10.52
CA PRO A 39 -26.77 28.84 -10.02
C PRO A 39 -25.44 28.10 -9.93
N SER A 40 -25.11 27.60 -8.74
CA SER A 40 -24.00 26.68 -8.53
C SER A 40 -24.12 25.58 -9.59
N ALA A 41 -23.09 25.42 -10.42
CA ALA A 41 -23.00 24.31 -11.34
C ALA A 41 -23.11 23.03 -10.50
N THR A 42 -24.27 22.38 -10.54
CA THR A 42 -24.41 20.98 -10.15
C THR A 42 -23.33 20.24 -10.95
N ALA A 43 -22.35 19.68 -10.24
CA ALA A 43 -21.32 18.86 -10.87
C ALA A 43 -22.04 17.87 -11.79
N ALA A 44 -21.71 17.92 -13.08
CA ALA A 44 -22.21 16.93 -14.02
C ALA A 44 -21.88 15.55 -13.46
N PRO A 45 -22.81 14.57 -13.54
CA PRO A 45 -22.49 13.21 -13.10
C PRO A 45 -21.21 12.77 -13.80
N ALA A 46 -20.24 12.31 -13.02
CA ALA A 46 -19.00 11.77 -13.55
C ALA A 46 -19.34 10.73 -14.61
N ALA A 47 -18.69 10.82 -15.77
CA ALA A 47 -18.84 9.80 -16.80
C ALA A 47 -18.51 8.43 -16.17
N PRO A 48 -19.25 7.36 -16.50
CA PRO A 48 -18.95 6.05 -15.95
C PRO A 48 -17.50 5.69 -16.29
N ALA A 49 -16.77 5.20 -15.28
CA ALA A 49 -15.41 4.73 -15.47
C ALA A 49 -15.38 3.71 -16.61
N ARG A 50 -14.35 3.77 -17.46
CA ARG A 50 -14.17 2.73 -18.48
C ARG A 50 -14.02 1.38 -17.78
N PRO A 51 -14.60 0.30 -18.32
CA PRO A 51 -14.37 -1.03 -17.80
C PRO A 51 -12.86 -1.34 -17.80
N VAL A 52 -12.37 -1.95 -16.72
CA VAL A 52 -10.99 -2.46 -16.64
C VAL A 52 -10.82 -3.57 -17.68
N ALA A 53 -9.79 -3.48 -18.50
CA ALA A 53 -9.47 -4.53 -19.47
C ALA A 53 -8.78 -5.70 -18.76
N THR A 54 -9.29 -6.91 -18.93
CA THR A 54 -8.74 -8.15 -18.35
C THR A 54 -8.75 -9.29 -19.36
N GLY A 55 -8.10 -10.39 -19.02
CA GLY A 55 -7.99 -11.58 -19.87
C GLY A 55 -6.85 -11.50 -20.87
N ALA A 56 -6.98 -12.21 -22.00
CA ALA A 56 -5.87 -12.47 -22.92
C ALA A 56 -5.12 -11.22 -23.40
N ASP A 57 -5.83 -10.11 -23.66
CA ASP A 57 -5.21 -8.87 -24.13
C ASP A 57 -4.41 -8.17 -23.01
N ALA A 58 -4.86 -8.25 -21.76
CA ALA A 58 -4.13 -7.74 -20.60
C ALA A 58 -2.90 -8.63 -20.33
N GLN A 59 -3.09 -9.96 -20.32
CA GLN A 59 -2.03 -10.94 -20.13
C GLN A 59 -0.90 -10.81 -21.18
N ALA A 60 -1.24 -10.51 -22.43
CA ALA A 60 -0.25 -10.27 -23.47
C ALA A 60 0.62 -9.03 -23.18
N GLN A 61 0.05 -7.99 -22.56
CA GLN A 61 0.78 -6.78 -22.18
C GLN A 61 1.62 -7.00 -20.91
N LEU A 62 1.12 -7.81 -19.97
CA LEU A 62 1.84 -8.19 -18.76
C LEU A 62 3.21 -8.83 -19.04
N ALA A 63 3.33 -9.59 -20.14
CA ALA A 63 4.60 -10.18 -20.57
C ALA A 63 5.70 -9.15 -20.90
N GLY A 64 5.33 -7.88 -21.14
CA GLY A 64 6.24 -6.78 -21.45
C GLY A 64 6.55 -5.85 -20.28
N LEU A 65 6.10 -6.17 -19.06
CA LEU A 65 6.35 -5.33 -17.90
C LEU A 65 7.85 -5.12 -17.64
N PRO A 66 8.28 -3.91 -17.23
CA PRO A 66 9.68 -3.63 -16.92
C PRO A 66 10.16 -4.43 -15.70
N MET A 67 11.49 -4.60 -15.60
CA MET A 67 12.19 -5.25 -14.48
C MET A 67 13.26 -4.29 -13.96
N PRO A 68 12.89 -3.29 -13.14
CA PRO A 68 13.83 -2.26 -12.70
C PRO A 68 14.84 -2.80 -11.69
N SER A 69 16.09 -2.34 -11.81
CA SER A 69 17.18 -2.60 -10.87
C SER A 69 17.40 -1.40 -9.95
N ALA A 70 17.82 -1.63 -8.70
CA ALA A 70 18.25 -0.58 -7.79
C ALA A 70 19.78 -0.42 -7.86
N ALA A 71 20.24 0.51 -8.71
CA ALA A 71 21.67 0.79 -8.87
C ALA A 71 22.27 1.54 -7.67
N GLU A 72 21.47 2.39 -7.03
CA GLU A 72 21.83 3.08 -5.80
C GLU A 72 21.34 2.27 -4.58
N PRO A 73 22.03 2.36 -3.43
CA PRO A 73 21.61 1.64 -2.24
C PRO A 73 20.20 2.04 -1.77
N VAL A 74 19.35 1.03 -1.56
CA VAL A 74 18.00 1.10 -0.99
C VAL A 74 17.94 0.27 0.29
N MET A 75 17.00 0.55 1.18
CA MET A 75 16.82 -0.23 2.40
C MET A 75 16.16 -1.57 2.10
N ALA A 76 16.67 -2.60 2.77
CA ALA A 76 16.05 -3.91 2.85
C ALA A 76 15.80 -4.25 4.32
N ILE A 77 14.61 -4.79 4.59
CA ILE A 77 14.31 -5.51 5.83
C ILE A 77 13.74 -6.86 5.44
N GLY A 78 14.34 -7.93 5.96
CA GLY A 78 13.91 -9.28 5.62
C GLY A 78 14.62 -10.33 6.45
N LEU A 79 14.50 -11.59 6.01
CA LEU A 79 15.21 -12.71 6.59
C LEU A 79 16.36 -13.11 5.66
N ALA A 80 17.60 -12.97 6.12
CA ALA A 80 18.72 -13.64 5.48
C ALA A 80 18.65 -15.13 5.81
N LEU A 81 18.71 -16.00 4.80
CA LEU A 81 18.66 -17.45 4.95
C LEU A 81 19.73 -18.08 4.08
N ASP A 82 20.43 -19.10 4.59
CA ASP A 82 21.48 -19.80 3.87
C ASP A 82 21.45 -21.29 4.22
N ASP A 83 21.12 -22.11 3.23
CA ASP A 83 21.17 -23.58 3.25
C ASP A 83 22.31 -24.15 2.37
N GLY A 84 23.25 -23.29 1.97
CA GLY A 84 24.29 -23.53 0.97
C GLY A 84 24.38 -22.39 -0.05
N ASP A 85 23.24 -21.76 -0.36
CA ASP A 85 23.12 -20.62 -1.25
C ASP A 85 22.35 -19.48 -0.53
N PRO A 86 23.02 -18.42 -0.06
CA PRO A 86 22.35 -17.35 0.67
C PRO A 86 21.28 -16.63 -0.16
N ILE A 87 20.12 -16.40 0.45
CA ILE A 87 19.00 -15.62 -0.09
C ILE A 87 18.53 -14.57 0.92
N LEU A 88 17.86 -13.54 0.41
CA LEU A 88 17.13 -12.57 1.22
C LEU A 88 15.63 -12.74 1.00
N CYS A 89 14.94 -13.26 2.01
CA CYS A 89 13.50 -13.40 1.97
C CYS A 89 12.84 -12.05 2.26
N LEU A 90 12.19 -11.51 1.22
CA LEU A 90 11.48 -10.22 1.25
C LEU A 90 9.95 -10.39 1.22
N GLY A 91 9.48 -11.59 0.86
CA GLY A 91 8.07 -11.96 0.86
C GLY A 91 7.64 -12.72 2.12
N PRO A 92 6.50 -13.43 2.06
CA PRO A 92 6.02 -14.25 3.16
C PRO A 92 7.05 -15.31 3.58
N VAL A 93 7.24 -15.45 4.89
CA VAL A 93 8.07 -16.50 5.50
C VAL A 93 7.16 -17.49 6.20
N MET A 94 7.30 -18.78 5.91
CA MET A 94 6.50 -19.82 6.54
C MET A 94 6.86 -19.99 8.03
N GLU A 95 5.85 -20.31 8.85
CA GLU A 95 6.02 -20.63 10.26
C GLU A 95 6.65 -22.04 10.43
N SER A 96 7.95 -22.15 10.16
CA SER A 96 8.74 -23.38 10.33
C SER A 96 10.14 -23.10 10.91
N ALA A 97 10.83 -24.16 11.35
CA ALA A 97 12.21 -24.10 11.82
C ALA A 97 12.98 -25.33 11.27
N PRO A 98 13.83 -25.17 10.24
CA PRO A 98 14.18 -23.93 9.55
C PRO A 98 13.00 -23.22 8.85
N PRO A 99 13.00 -21.89 8.76
CA PRO A 99 11.99 -21.14 8.00
C PRO A 99 12.09 -21.48 6.51
N GLN A 100 10.95 -21.42 5.82
CA GLN A 100 10.88 -21.63 4.39
C GLN A 100 10.39 -20.34 3.72
N CYS A 101 11.13 -19.88 2.72
CA CYS A 101 10.81 -18.70 1.94
C CYS A 101 11.58 -18.71 0.62
N SER A 102 11.27 -17.74 -0.23
CA SER A 102 12.00 -17.49 -1.48
C SER A 102 12.40 -16.02 -1.53
N GLY A 103 13.34 -15.70 -2.42
CA GLY A 103 13.78 -14.34 -2.64
C GLY A 103 15.05 -14.29 -3.49
N PRO A 104 15.56 -13.07 -3.73
CA PRO A 104 16.79 -12.87 -4.48
C PRO A 104 18.00 -13.51 -3.79
N ALA A 105 18.96 -13.93 -4.61
CA ALA A 105 20.27 -14.36 -4.13
C ALA A 105 20.91 -13.21 -3.33
N LEU A 106 21.48 -13.54 -2.17
CA LEU A 106 22.06 -12.57 -1.25
C LEU A 106 23.60 -12.61 -1.36
N ALA A 107 24.14 -11.77 -2.23
CA ALA A 107 25.55 -11.73 -2.53
C ALA A 107 26.34 -10.88 -1.52
N GLY A 108 27.55 -11.35 -1.19
CA GLY A 108 28.50 -10.61 -0.36
C GLY A 108 28.08 -10.45 1.10
N PHE A 109 27.09 -11.21 1.56
CA PHE A 109 26.56 -11.09 2.92
C PHE A 109 27.53 -11.62 3.97
N ASP A 110 27.81 -10.78 4.96
CA ASP A 110 28.79 -11.06 5.99
C ASP A 110 28.12 -11.52 7.29
N TRP A 111 27.98 -12.83 7.41
CA TRP A 111 27.42 -13.50 8.60
C TRP A 111 28.19 -13.21 9.89
N ALA A 112 29.41 -12.65 9.84
CA ALA A 112 30.17 -12.31 11.04
C ALA A 112 29.63 -11.07 11.78
N GLN A 113 28.71 -10.31 11.17
CA GLN A 113 28.13 -9.09 11.75
C GLN A 113 26.96 -9.36 12.71
N LEU A 114 26.47 -10.59 12.79
CA LEU A 114 25.36 -10.99 13.66
C LEU A 114 25.54 -12.42 14.19
N GLU A 115 24.70 -12.81 15.16
CA GLU A 115 24.59 -14.20 15.60
C GLU A 115 23.34 -14.83 14.96
N PRO A 116 23.50 -15.75 13.98
CA PRO A 116 22.36 -16.37 13.32
C PRO A 116 21.77 -17.51 14.17
N VAL A 117 20.52 -17.87 13.89
CA VAL A 117 19.97 -19.16 14.31
C VAL A 117 20.45 -20.21 13.32
N GLU A 118 20.96 -21.33 13.81
CA GLU A 118 21.41 -22.44 12.97
C GLU A 118 20.70 -23.74 13.35
N MET A 119 20.17 -24.44 12.35
CA MET A 119 19.51 -25.74 12.52
C MET A 119 19.62 -26.56 11.24
N GLU A 120 19.97 -27.84 11.37
CA GLU A 120 20.01 -28.77 10.23
C GLU A 120 20.90 -28.31 9.06
N GLY A 121 21.93 -27.50 9.34
CA GLY A 121 22.83 -26.94 8.32
C GLY A 121 22.30 -25.69 7.62
N VAL A 122 21.10 -25.23 7.98
CA VAL A 122 20.53 -23.96 7.54
C VAL A 122 20.79 -22.90 8.61
N ARG A 123 21.21 -21.71 8.20
CA ARG A 123 21.33 -20.54 9.08
C ARG A 123 20.44 -19.40 8.63
N TRP A 124 19.85 -18.67 9.57
CA TRP A 124 19.00 -17.53 9.26
C TRP A 124 19.01 -16.46 10.34
N ALA A 125 18.76 -15.22 9.93
CA ALA A 125 18.62 -14.07 10.82
C ALA A 125 17.74 -13.00 10.19
N GLN A 126 16.96 -12.30 11.03
CA GLN A 126 16.32 -11.06 10.62
C GLN A 126 17.40 -10.00 10.43
N VAL A 127 17.32 -9.25 9.34
CA VAL A 127 18.32 -8.25 8.97
C VAL A 127 17.66 -6.96 8.50
N ALA A 128 18.32 -5.84 8.80
CA ALA A 128 18.12 -4.58 8.10
C ALA A 128 19.47 -4.11 7.55
N MET A 129 19.50 -3.73 6.29
CA MET A 129 20.72 -3.23 5.65
C MET A 129 20.36 -2.38 4.43
N GLN A 130 21.33 -1.61 3.93
CA GLN A 130 21.23 -1.07 2.58
C GLN A 130 21.69 -2.14 1.59
N VAL A 131 21.05 -2.20 0.43
CA VAL A 131 21.37 -3.13 -0.66
C VAL A 131 21.32 -2.44 -2.00
N THR A 132 22.07 -2.96 -2.97
CA THR A 132 21.76 -2.76 -4.39
C THR A 132 21.03 -4.00 -4.91
N TYR A 133 20.26 -3.84 -5.98
CA TYR A 133 19.49 -4.94 -6.57
C TYR A 133 19.68 -4.99 -8.08
N ASP A 134 20.06 -6.17 -8.60
CA ASP A 134 20.06 -6.47 -10.02
C ASP A 134 18.88 -7.39 -10.35
N ALA A 135 17.89 -6.85 -11.06
CA ALA A 135 16.71 -7.58 -11.48
C ALA A 135 17.04 -8.67 -12.52
N ALA A 136 18.06 -8.48 -13.35
CA ALA A 136 18.40 -9.43 -14.41
C ALA A 136 18.97 -10.74 -13.85
N SER A 137 19.77 -10.66 -12.79
CA SER A 137 20.29 -11.82 -12.07
C SER A 137 19.49 -12.18 -10.82
N HIS A 138 18.42 -11.43 -10.53
CA HIS A 138 17.61 -11.55 -9.32
C HIS A 138 18.49 -11.65 -8.05
N THR A 139 19.39 -10.69 -7.89
CA THR A 139 20.44 -10.68 -6.85
C THR A 139 20.41 -9.37 -6.07
N VAL A 140 20.41 -9.47 -4.73
CA VAL A 140 20.67 -8.35 -3.84
C VAL A 140 22.11 -8.42 -3.34
N THR A 141 22.78 -7.27 -3.27
CA THR A 141 24.14 -7.17 -2.73
C THR A 141 24.16 -6.22 -1.56
N GLN A 142 24.65 -6.69 -0.40
CA GLN A 142 24.79 -5.86 0.80
C GLN A 142 25.66 -4.64 0.51
N ALA A 143 25.17 -3.45 0.85
CA ALA A 143 25.86 -2.17 0.72
C ALA A 143 26.16 -1.59 2.12
N GLY A 144 27.35 -1.85 2.64
CA GLY A 144 27.79 -1.34 3.94
C GLY A 144 27.49 -2.31 5.10
N GLU A 145 27.48 -1.77 6.32
CA GLU A 145 27.25 -2.57 7.55
C GLU A 145 25.76 -2.83 7.80
N LEU A 146 25.48 -3.89 8.56
CA LEU A 146 24.16 -4.14 9.09
C LEU A 146 23.67 -2.99 9.97
N LEU A 147 22.37 -2.76 9.90
CA LEU A 147 21.69 -1.75 10.69
C LEU A 147 20.97 -2.43 11.86
N ASP A 148 20.90 -1.74 12.99
CA ASP A 148 20.13 -2.21 14.13
C ASP A 148 18.64 -2.18 13.78
N LEU A 149 18.02 -3.36 13.66
CA LEU A 149 16.60 -3.54 13.38
C LEU A 149 15.71 -2.77 14.36
N ALA A 150 16.11 -2.63 15.62
CA ALA A 150 15.34 -1.90 16.62
C ALA A 150 15.40 -0.38 16.40
N ALA A 151 16.40 0.12 15.66
CA ALA A 151 16.57 1.52 15.34
C ALA A 151 15.96 1.92 14.00
N ILE A 152 15.60 0.95 13.14
CA ILE A 152 14.99 1.25 11.84
C ILE A 152 13.47 1.46 12.00
N THR A 153 13.01 2.64 11.62
CA THR A 153 11.60 2.94 11.42
C THR A 153 11.38 3.26 9.96
N MET A 154 10.78 2.33 9.23
CA MET A 154 10.37 2.62 7.87
C MET A 154 8.98 3.28 7.88
N PRO A 155 8.73 4.29 7.03
CA PRO A 155 7.39 4.85 6.87
C PRO A 155 6.37 3.76 6.57
N ALA A 156 5.18 3.88 7.15
CA ALA A 156 4.07 3.01 6.76
C ALA A 156 3.73 3.29 5.28
N ILE A 157 3.36 2.23 4.56
CA ILE A 157 2.87 2.38 3.19
C ILE A 157 1.43 2.86 3.30
N GLU A 158 1.15 3.98 2.66
CA GLU A 158 -0.20 4.52 2.55
C GLU A 158 -0.83 4.00 1.26
N TYR A 159 -1.79 3.08 1.41
CA TYR A 159 -2.52 2.55 0.26
C TYR A 159 -3.63 3.52 -0.15
N PRO A 160 -3.81 3.76 -1.46
CA PRO A 160 -4.97 4.49 -1.94
C PRO A 160 -6.24 3.68 -1.65
N THR A 161 -7.39 4.35 -1.54
CA THR A 161 -8.68 3.68 -1.62
C THR A 161 -9.05 3.51 -3.08
N GLY A 162 -9.40 2.29 -3.48
CA GLY A 162 -9.89 1.99 -4.82
C GLY A 162 -11.42 1.85 -4.86
N ASP A 163 -11.95 1.73 -6.07
CA ASP A 163 -13.40 1.67 -6.35
C ASP A 163 -13.79 0.38 -7.10
N LEU A 164 -12.90 -0.61 -7.19
CA LEU A 164 -13.17 -1.87 -7.88
C LEU A 164 -14.16 -2.74 -7.12
N ASP A 165 -15.01 -3.43 -7.87
CA ASP A 165 -15.82 -4.51 -7.33
C ASP A 165 -15.01 -5.83 -7.22
N GLU A 166 -15.52 -6.77 -6.43
CA GLU A 166 -14.87 -8.07 -6.18
C GLU A 166 -14.65 -8.87 -7.47
N ALA A 167 -15.57 -8.77 -8.43
CA ALA A 167 -15.46 -9.48 -9.70
C ALA A 167 -14.30 -8.95 -10.55
N THR A 168 -14.10 -7.63 -10.55
CA THR A 168 -12.99 -6.98 -11.26
C THR A 168 -11.66 -7.26 -10.56
N ILE A 169 -11.62 -7.20 -9.23
CA ILE A 169 -10.44 -7.61 -8.45
C ILE A 169 -10.04 -9.04 -8.81
N ALA A 170 -10.97 -10.00 -8.75
CA ALA A 170 -10.69 -11.39 -9.07
C ALA A 170 -10.19 -11.60 -10.52
N ALA A 171 -10.73 -10.82 -11.47
CA ALA A 171 -10.28 -10.88 -12.86
C ALA A 171 -8.85 -10.34 -13.04
N VAL A 172 -8.50 -9.24 -12.36
CA VAL A 172 -7.13 -8.69 -12.38
C VAL A 172 -6.15 -9.64 -11.70
N GLN A 173 -6.52 -10.21 -10.55
CA GLN A 173 -5.67 -11.21 -9.87
C GLN A 173 -5.43 -12.44 -10.76
N ALA A 174 -6.46 -12.95 -11.45
CA ALA A 174 -6.30 -14.06 -12.38
C ALA A 174 -5.37 -13.75 -13.56
N ASP A 175 -5.30 -12.50 -14.01
CA ASP A 175 -4.32 -12.08 -15.00
C ASP A 175 -2.90 -12.01 -14.39
N LEU A 176 -2.75 -11.45 -13.19
CA LEU A 176 -1.46 -11.37 -12.48
C LEU A 176 -0.91 -12.75 -12.09
N ASP A 177 -1.76 -13.74 -11.83
CA ASP A 177 -1.36 -15.14 -11.62
C ASP A 177 -0.60 -15.74 -12.82
N THR A 178 -0.75 -15.15 -14.02
CA THR A 178 -0.01 -15.57 -15.22
C THR A 178 1.41 -15.01 -15.29
N LEU A 179 1.79 -14.08 -14.40
CA LEU A 179 3.14 -13.53 -14.31
C LEU A 179 4.08 -14.54 -13.65
N GLU A 180 4.77 -15.33 -14.47
CA GLU A 180 5.85 -16.22 -14.02
C GLU A 180 7.17 -15.44 -13.84
N ARG A 181 7.23 -14.57 -12.83
CA ARG A 181 8.35 -13.66 -12.56
C ARG A 181 8.89 -13.82 -11.14
N ALA A 182 10.20 -14.00 -10.99
CA ALA A 182 10.85 -14.17 -9.68
C ALA A 182 10.82 -12.88 -8.83
N ASP A 183 10.74 -11.71 -9.46
CA ASP A 183 10.70 -10.42 -8.78
C ASP A 183 9.30 -9.99 -8.33
N VAL A 184 8.26 -10.78 -8.63
CA VAL A 184 6.91 -10.65 -8.07
C VAL A 184 6.79 -11.52 -6.82
N LEU A 185 6.54 -10.90 -5.67
CA LEU A 185 6.48 -11.57 -4.37
C LEU A 185 5.07 -12.04 -4.02
N GLY A 186 4.05 -11.45 -4.66
CA GLY A 186 2.66 -11.83 -4.50
C GLY A 186 1.72 -10.67 -4.79
N HIS A 187 0.43 -10.93 -4.71
CA HIS A 187 -0.60 -9.89 -4.86
C HIS A 187 -1.84 -10.21 -4.02
N VAL A 188 -2.61 -9.17 -3.69
CA VAL A 188 -3.82 -9.29 -2.86
C VAL A 188 -4.85 -8.23 -3.25
N GLY A 189 -6.13 -8.58 -3.23
CA GLY A 189 -7.22 -7.60 -3.31
C GLY A 189 -7.38 -6.87 -1.97
N MET A 190 -7.37 -5.54 -1.98
CA MET A 190 -7.46 -4.72 -0.76
C MET A 190 -8.16 -3.40 -1.03
N ASP A 191 -9.15 -3.04 -0.20
CA ASP A 191 -9.83 -1.74 -0.21
C ASP A 191 -10.21 -1.20 -1.61
N GLY A 192 -10.73 -2.08 -2.48
CA GLY A 192 -11.19 -1.71 -3.82
C GLY A 192 -10.09 -1.60 -4.87
N LEU A 193 -8.89 -2.15 -4.64
CA LEU A 193 -7.82 -2.28 -5.63
C LEU A 193 -7.09 -3.63 -5.49
N VAL A 194 -6.11 -3.88 -6.36
CA VAL A 194 -5.14 -4.97 -6.20
C VAL A 194 -3.79 -4.40 -5.80
N VAL A 195 -3.21 -4.88 -4.70
CA VAL A 195 -1.80 -4.60 -4.36
C VAL A 195 -0.93 -5.69 -4.94
N LEU A 196 0.08 -5.32 -5.71
CA LEU A 196 1.11 -6.19 -6.24
C LEU A 196 2.42 -5.90 -5.49
N THR A 197 2.91 -6.86 -4.71
CA THR A 197 4.18 -6.74 -4.01
C THR A 197 5.29 -7.27 -4.89
N VAL A 198 6.34 -6.47 -5.09
CA VAL A 198 7.51 -6.78 -5.92
C VAL A 198 8.80 -6.55 -5.16
N THR A 199 9.90 -7.10 -5.67
CA THR A 199 11.21 -6.95 -5.05
C THR A 199 11.65 -5.48 -5.07
N PHE A 200 11.58 -4.84 -6.25
CA PHE A 200 11.89 -3.43 -6.41
C PHE A 200 11.01 -2.80 -7.50
N ASP A 201 10.59 -1.56 -7.30
CA ASP A 201 10.04 -0.72 -8.36
C ASP A 201 10.58 0.71 -8.24
N ASP A 202 11.03 1.28 -9.36
CA ASP A 202 11.40 2.69 -9.49
C ASP A 202 10.23 3.57 -9.98
N GLY A 203 9.04 2.98 -10.03
CA GLY A 203 7.80 3.54 -10.57
C GLY A 203 7.51 3.12 -12.00
N SER A 204 8.47 2.47 -12.69
CA SER A 204 8.26 2.01 -14.07
C SER A 204 7.26 0.86 -14.15
N MET A 205 7.21 -0.04 -13.16
CA MET A 205 6.23 -1.13 -13.14
C MET A 205 4.83 -0.59 -12.82
N GLN A 206 4.72 0.33 -11.85
CA GLN A 206 3.46 1.03 -11.58
C GLN A 206 2.91 1.69 -12.85
N ALA A 207 3.73 2.48 -13.54
CA ALA A 207 3.32 3.16 -14.77
C ALA A 207 2.87 2.18 -15.86
N ALA A 208 3.58 1.07 -16.03
CA ALA A 208 3.22 0.05 -17.01
C ALA A 208 1.88 -0.65 -16.65
N LEU A 209 1.65 -0.95 -15.37
CA LEU A 209 0.37 -1.53 -14.92
C LEU A 209 -0.80 -0.55 -15.05
N ASP A 210 -0.55 0.75 -14.84
CA ASP A 210 -1.55 1.79 -15.09
C ASP A 210 -1.89 1.91 -16.59
N GLU A 211 -0.96 1.61 -17.49
CA GLU A 211 -1.25 1.52 -18.94
C GLU A 211 -2.12 0.29 -19.29
N VAL A 212 -1.88 -0.86 -18.63
CA VAL A 212 -2.62 -2.11 -18.86
C VAL A 212 -4.05 -2.01 -18.32
N TYR A 213 -4.18 -1.64 -17.05
CA TYR A 213 -5.44 -1.74 -16.32
C TYR A 213 -6.14 -0.39 -16.12
N GLY A 214 -5.40 0.71 -16.19
CA GLY A 214 -5.85 2.03 -15.77
C GLY A 214 -5.38 2.39 -14.36
N ASN A 215 -5.25 3.70 -14.11
CA ASN A 215 -4.84 4.23 -12.82
C ASN A 215 -5.75 3.75 -11.68
N GLY A 216 -5.14 3.37 -10.55
CA GLY A 216 -5.85 3.01 -9.32
C GLY A 216 -6.45 1.61 -9.34
N VAL A 217 -6.14 0.79 -10.35
CA VAL A 217 -6.53 -0.63 -10.39
C VAL A 217 -5.51 -1.49 -9.65
N VAL A 218 -4.23 -1.30 -9.97
CA VAL A 218 -3.11 -1.99 -9.31
C VAL A 218 -2.21 -0.96 -8.63
N PHE A 219 -1.88 -1.22 -7.37
CA PHE A 219 -0.86 -0.48 -6.63
C PHE A 219 0.37 -1.36 -6.46
N VAL A 220 1.52 -0.89 -6.92
CA VAL A 220 2.79 -1.60 -6.81
C VAL A 220 3.45 -1.24 -5.48
N GLU A 221 3.71 -2.26 -4.68
CA GLU A 221 4.45 -2.16 -3.43
C GLU A 221 5.85 -2.74 -3.61
N SER A 222 6.86 -1.91 -3.41
CA SER A 222 8.27 -2.33 -3.44
C SER A 222 8.73 -2.79 -2.07
N ALA A 223 9.26 -4.02 -1.98
CA ALA A 223 9.83 -4.55 -0.74
C ALA A 223 11.15 -3.85 -0.36
N LEU A 224 11.97 -3.48 -1.37
CA LEU A 224 13.17 -2.66 -1.21
C LEU A 224 12.82 -1.16 -1.35
N ARG A 225 13.27 -0.29 -0.45
CA ARG A 225 12.81 1.13 -0.42
C ARG A 225 13.72 2.13 0.27
#